data_AF-A0A351ARU1-F1
#
_entry.id   AF-A0A351ARU1-F1
#
_cell.length_a   1.000
_cell.length_b   1.000
_cell.length_c   1.000
_cell.angle_alpha   90.00
_cell.angle_beta   90.00
_cell.angle_gamma   90.00
#
_symmetry.space_group_name_H-M   'P 1'
#
loop_
_entity.id
_entity.type
_entity.pdbx_description
1 polymer ?
#
loop_
_entity_poly.entity_id
_entity_poly.type
_entity_poly.pdbx_seq_one_letter_code
_entity_poly.pdbx_strand_id
1 'polypeptide(L)'
;MKNYKSQLAAWTEDGKVKMSLDLVKEMSEEYLDRIKSLESALYKRRKAGNEVSSILALSFEREKYGNFLNESGLIFMALRQYIKAASICTSGSDLNWSDSNEGFILCVTLRTRFMEMYDKVRYLVAEDPTIGFTFDHSGLRNEYLDITSCQRAWRKEFDEGLANLHAWRFGRS
;
A
#
# COMPACT_ATOMS: atom_id res chain seq x y z
N MET A 1 3.69 -6.66 -47.03
CA MET A 1 4.55 -6.43 -45.85
C MET A 1 3.74 -5.72 -44.79
N LYS A 2 3.50 -6.33 -43.63
CA LYS A 2 2.92 -5.61 -42.48
C LYS A 2 3.93 -4.56 -42.04
N ASN A 3 3.52 -3.31 -42.07
CA ASN A 3 4.33 -2.16 -41.68
C ASN A 3 4.44 -2.19 -40.15
N TYR A 4 5.46 -2.86 -39.61
CA TYR A 4 5.78 -2.77 -38.18
C TYR A 4 6.35 -1.37 -37.95
N LYS A 5 5.48 -0.39 -37.71
CA LYS A 5 5.87 0.86 -37.05
C LYS A 5 6.40 0.45 -35.69
N SER A 6 7.72 0.45 -35.52
CA SER A 6 8.37 0.36 -34.21
C SER A 6 7.89 1.56 -33.40
N GLN A 7 6.87 1.36 -32.56
CA GLN A 7 6.46 2.38 -31.59
C GLN A 7 7.51 2.38 -30.47
N LEU A 8 8.06 3.55 -30.18
CA LEU A 8 8.98 3.74 -29.06
C LEU A 8 8.23 3.38 -27.78
N ALA A 9 8.55 2.21 -27.20
CA ALA A 9 7.86 1.68 -26.03
C ALA A 9 8.53 2.13 -24.71
N ALA A 10 9.84 2.37 -24.74
CA ALA A 10 10.60 2.94 -23.65
C ALA A 10 11.78 3.79 -24.17
N TRP A 11 12.20 4.78 -23.39
CA TRP A 11 13.37 5.62 -23.68
C TRP A 11 14.05 6.05 -22.39
N THR A 12 15.28 6.56 -22.47
CA THR A 12 15.96 7.18 -21.33
C THR A 12 15.91 8.69 -21.48
N GLU A 13 15.54 9.40 -20.41
CA GLU A 13 15.54 10.86 -20.33
C GLU A 13 16.04 11.25 -18.94
N ASP A 14 17.08 12.09 -18.87
CA ASP A 14 17.75 12.50 -17.63
C ASP A 14 18.19 11.32 -16.73
N GLY A 15 18.69 10.24 -17.35
CA GLY A 15 19.13 9.04 -16.65
C GLY A 15 18.00 8.17 -16.09
N LYS A 16 16.73 8.47 -16.42
CA LYS A 16 15.56 7.68 -16.02
C LYS A 16 14.94 6.98 -17.23
N VAL A 17 14.54 5.72 -17.05
CA VAL A 17 13.77 5.00 -18.06
C VAL A 17 12.33 5.48 -18.00
N LYS A 18 11.84 6.05 -19.10
CA LYS A 18 10.44 6.39 -19.33
C LYS A 18 9.81 5.35 -20.25
N MET A 19 8.52 5.12 -20.08
CA MET A 19 7.74 4.18 -20.89
C MET A 19 6.58 4.91 -21.56
N SER A 20 6.17 4.41 -22.73
CA SER A 20 4.95 4.90 -23.37
C SER A 20 3.74 4.58 -22.48
N LEU A 21 2.73 5.45 -22.50
CA LEU A 21 1.52 5.22 -21.70
C LEU A 21 0.82 3.90 -22.06
N ASP A 22 0.94 3.43 -23.30
CA ASP A 22 0.35 2.16 -23.72
C ASP A 22 1.11 0.97 -23.15
N LEU A 23 2.45 1.00 -23.10
CA LEU A 23 3.23 -0.01 -22.40
C LEU A 23 2.95 -0.01 -20.90
N VAL A 24 2.82 1.18 -20.29
CA VAL A 24 2.46 1.29 -18.87
C VAL A 24 1.09 0.68 -18.60
N LYS A 25 0.10 0.90 -19.47
CA LYS A 25 -1.23 0.28 -19.36
C LYS A 25 -1.15 -1.25 -19.45
N GLU A 26 -0.47 -1.79 -20.45
CA GLU A 26 -0.30 -3.23 -20.63
C GLU A 26 0.34 -3.88 -19.40
N MET A 27 1.45 -3.32 -18.93
CA MET A 27 2.13 -3.80 -17.73
C MET A 27 1.29 -3.63 -16.45
N SER A 28 0.41 -2.63 -16.40
CA SER A 28 -0.50 -2.42 -15.27
C SER A 28 -1.56 -3.52 -15.16
N GLU A 29 -1.91 -4.21 -16.24
CA GLU A 29 -2.96 -5.25 -16.24
C GLU A 29 -2.61 -6.38 -15.28
N GLU A 30 -1.35 -6.82 -15.26
CA GLU A 30 -0.90 -7.89 -14.38
C GLU A 30 -1.06 -7.52 -12.89
N TYR A 31 -0.68 -6.30 -12.51
CA TYR A 31 -0.86 -5.80 -11.14
C TYR A 31 -2.34 -5.70 -10.78
N LEU A 32 -3.16 -5.17 -11.68
CA LEU A 32 -4.59 -4.99 -11.45
C LEU A 32 -5.31 -6.32 -11.29
N ASP A 33 -4.95 -7.34 -12.06
CA ASP A 33 -5.57 -8.66 -11.96
C ASP A 33 -5.17 -9.39 -10.69
N ARG A 34 -3.91 -9.27 -10.25
CA ARG A 34 -3.47 -9.76 -8.94
C ARG A 34 -4.21 -9.06 -7.80
N ILE A 35 -4.34 -7.73 -7.87
CA ILE A 35 -5.09 -6.93 -6.88
C ILE A 35 -6.55 -7.39 -6.82
N LYS A 36 -7.25 -7.52 -7.95
CA LYS A 36 -8.65 -7.99 -8.01
C LYS A 36 -8.82 -9.39 -7.41
N SER A 37 -7.88 -10.29 -7.70
CA SER A 37 -7.88 -11.65 -7.15
C SER A 37 -7.73 -11.62 -5.62
N LEU A 38 -6.81 -10.82 -5.10
CA LEU A 38 -6.61 -10.63 -3.67
C LEU A 38 -7.80 -9.94 -2.98
N GLU A 39 -8.43 -8.94 -3.60
CA GLU A 39 -9.66 -8.31 -3.11
C GLU A 39 -10.79 -9.34 -2.98
N SER A 40 -10.96 -10.19 -3.99
CA SER A 40 -11.96 -11.26 -3.98
C SER A 40 -11.68 -12.29 -2.89
N ALA A 41 -10.41 -12.65 -2.67
CA ALA A 41 -10.01 -13.56 -1.61
C ALA A 41 -10.22 -12.95 -0.22
N LEU A 42 -9.86 -11.67 -0.04
CA LEU A 42 -10.07 -10.95 1.22
C LEU A 42 -11.54 -10.90 1.59
N TYR A 43 -12.43 -10.58 0.63
CA TYR A 43 -13.88 -10.57 0.87
C TYR A 43 -14.39 -11.92 1.39
N LYS A 44 -13.90 -13.04 0.83
CA LYS A 44 -14.27 -14.39 1.30
C LYS A 44 -13.73 -14.67 2.70
N ARG A 45 -12.49 -14.25 3.01
CA ARG A 45 -11.85 -14.50 4.31
C ARG A 45 -12.34 -13.61 5.44
N ARG A 46 -12.81 -12.39 5.16
CA ARG A 46 -13.49 -11.53 6.14
C ARG A 46 -14.68 -12.25 6.78
N LYS A 47 -15.42 -13.04 6.00
CA LYS A 47 -16.52 -13.88 6.52
C LYS A 47 -16.07 -15.03 7.42
N ALA A 48 -14.80 -15.41 7.38
CA ALA A 48 -14.22 -16.54 8.10
C ALA A 48 -13.35 -16.12 9.32
N GLY A 49 -13.16 -14.82 9.57
CA GLY A 49 -12.42 -14.31 10.73
C GLY A 49 -10.89 -14.50 10.68
N ASN A 50 -10.31 -14.80 9.51
CA ASN A 50 -8.87 -14.93 9.32
C ASN A 50 -8.38 -14.12 8.11
N GLU A 51 -8.26 -12.80 8.31
CA GLU A 51 -8.08 -11.84 7.22
C GLU A 51 -6.72 -11.13 7.21
N VAL A 52 -5.97 -11.11 8.32
CA VAL A 52 -4.69 -10.37 8.46
C VAL A 52 -3.72 -10.69 7.31
N SER A 53 -3.49 -11.97 7.01
CA SER A 53 -2.56 -12.36 5.94
C SER A 53 -3.00 -11.88 4.56
N SER A 54 -4.32 -11.81 4.32
CA SER A 54 -4.88 -11.37 3.04
C SER A 54 -4.89 -9.84 2.92
N ILE A 55 -5.10 -9.13 4.02
CA ILE A 55 -4.94 -7.69 4.10
C ILE A 55 -3.49 -7.30 3.78
N LEU A 56 -2.52 -7.97 4.41
CA LEU A 56 -1.10 -7.72 4.14
C LEU A 56 -0.74 -8.00 2.69
N ALA A 57 -1.14 -9.15 2.13
CA ALA A 57 -0.88 -9.48 0.74
C ALA A 57 -1.42 -8.41 -0.23
N LEU A 58 -2.64 -7.91 0.01
CA LEU A 58 -3.23 -6.87 -0.82
C LEU A 58 -2.56 -5.50 -0.62
N SER A 59 -2.18 -5.15 0.61
CA SER A 59 -1.39 -3.94 0.90
C SER A 59 -0.05 -3.96 0.15
N PHE A 60 0.67 -5.08 0.17
CA PHE A 60 1.94 -5.22 -0.54
C PHE A 60 1.77 -5.19 -2.07
N GLU A 61 0.76 -5.83 -2.62
CA GLU A 61 0.56 -5.82 -4.08
C GLU A 61 0.18 -4.43 -4.59
N ARG A 62 -0.61 -3.67 -3.81
CA ARG A 62 -0.86 -2.24 -4.09
C ARG A 62 0.40 -1.41 -4.01
N GLU A 63 1.28 -1.66 -3.03
CA GLU A 63 2.56 -0.97 -2.94
C GLU A 63 3.43 -1.24 -4.18
N LYS A 64 3.57 -2.50 -4.60
CA LYS A 64 4.33 -2.84 -5.81
C LYS A 64 3.79 -2.11 -7.04
N TYR A 65 2.47 -2.08 -7.19
CA TYR A 65 1.84 -1.35 -8.29
C TYR A 65 2.09 0.16 -8.18
N GLY A 66 2.01 0.73 -6.98
CA GLY A 66 2.37 2.11 -6.72
C GLY A 66 3.83 2.43 -7.09
N ASN A 67 4.77 1.54 -6.75
CA ASN A 67 6.19 1.70 -7.11
C ASN A 67 6.37 1.73 -8.63
N PHE A 68 5.76 0.77 -9.34
CA PHE A 68 5.78 0.74 -10.81
C PHE A 68 5.24 2.04 -11.42
N LEU A 69 4.12 2.55 -10.91
CA LEU A 69 3.52 3.81 -11.38
C LEU A 69 4.44 5.01 -11.08
N ASN A 70 5.07 5.04 -9.90
CA ASN A 70 5.98 6.12 -9.52
C ASN A 70 7.23 6.14 -10.40
N GLU A 71 7.84 4.97 -10.63
CA GLU A 71 8.97 4.78 -11.54
C GLU A 71 8.62 5.16 -12.97
N SER A 72 7.35 4.97 -13.38
CA SER A 72 6.81 5.40 -14.67
C SER A 72 6.46 6.90 -14.75
N GLY A 73 6.69 7.67 -13.69
CA GLY A 73 6.38 9.10 -13.63
C GLY A 73 4.89 9.44 -13.38
N LEU A 74 4.07 8.44 -13.04
CA LEU A 74 2.63 8.60 -12.74
C LEU A 74 2.40 8.81 -11.24
N ILE A 75 3.05 9.84 -10.68
CA ILE A 75 3.12 10.12 -9.23
C ILE A 75 1.72 10.17 -8.58
N PHE A 76 0.76 10.86 -9.20
CA PHE A 76 -0.60 10.94 -8.69
C PHE A 76 -1.28 9.56 -8.59
N MET A 77 -1.06 8.68 -9.57
CA MET A 77 -1.61 7.33 -9.56
C MET A 77 -0.89 6.46 -8.53
N ALA A 78 0.42 6.61 -8.38
CA ALA A 78 1.21 5.96 -7.35
C ALA A 78 0.72 6.32 -5.94
N LEU A 79 0.54 7.62 -5.67
CA LEU A 79 -0.01 8.12 -4.40
C LEU A 79 -1.34 7.44 -4.06
N ARG A 80 -2.26 7.33 -5.03
CA ARG A 80 -3.55 6.65 -4.83
C ARG A 80 -3.38 5.18 -4.44
N GLN A 81 -2.40 4.47 -5.00
CA GLN A 81 -2.14 3.09 -4.61
C GLN A 81 -1.51 2.98 -3.22
N TYR A 82 -0.60 3.89 -2.85
CA TYR A 82 0.00 3.91 -1.52
C TYR A 82 -1.02 4.23 -0.42
N ILE A 83 -1.93 5.19 -0.66
CA ILE A 83 -3.05 5.48 0.24
C ILE A 83 -3.92 4.23 0.44
N LYS A 84 -4.28 3.55 -0.65
CA LYS A 84 -5.09 2.32 -0.58
C LYS A 84 -4.33 1.17 0.11
N ALA A 85 -3.02 1.10 -0.05
CA ALA A 85 -2.17 0.11 0.63
C ALA A 85 -2.09 0.36 2.14
N ALA A 86 -2.13 1.61 2.58
CA ALA A 86 -2.22 1.96 3.99
C ALA A 86 -3.63 1.71 4.55
N SER A 87 -4.66 2.28 3.93
CA SER A 87 -6.05 2.24 4.42
C SER A 87 -6.67 0.83 4.43
N ILE A 88 -6.14 -0.10 3.65
CA ILE A 88 -6.60 -1.49 3.77
C ILE A 88 -6.22 -2.15 5.10
N CYS A 89 -5.15 -1.69 5.75
CA CYS A 89 -4.70 -2.20 7.04
C CYS A 89 -5.63 -1.82 8.19
N THR A 90 -6.42 -0.75 8.04
CA THR A 90 -7.34 -0.20 9.04
C THR A 90 -8.79 -0.56 8.76
N SER A 91 -9.16 -0.77 7.50
CA SER A 91 -10.53 -1.09 7.05
C SER A 91 -10.95 -2.56 7.18
N GLY A 92 -10.23 -3.35 8.00
CA GLY A 92 -10.57 -4.72 8.33
C GLY A 92 -11.79 -4.85 9.25
N SER A 93 -12.22 -6.08 9.55
CA SER A 93 -13.25 -6.33 10.56
C SER A 93 -12.81 -5.85 11.94
N ASP A 94 -13.79 -5.56 12.80
CA ASP A 94 -13.57 -5.22 14.22
C ASP A 94 -12.75 -6.29 14.95
N LEU A 95 -12.67 -7.52 14.41
CA LEU A 95 -11.84 -8.61 14.95
C LEU A 95 -10.33 -8.34 14.90
N ASN A 96 -9.87 -7.45 14.01
CA ASN A 96 -8.46 -7.03 13.99
C ASN A 96 -8.17 -5.94 15.03
N TRP A 97 -9.20 -5.41 15.67
CA TRP A 97 -9.16 -4.42 16.71
C TRP A 97 -9.51 -5.09 18.03
N SER A 98 -8.53 -5.20 18.93
CA SER A 98 -8.78 -5.70 20.27
C SER A 98 -9.31 -4.57 21.15
N ASP A 99 -10.44 -4.77 21.81
CA ASP A 99 -10.87 -3.90 22.91
C ASP A 99 -9.89 -4.06 24.08
N SER A 100 -9.35 -2.94 24.55
CA SER A 100 -8.43 -2.89 25.67
C SER A 100 -8.91 -1.83 26.65
N ASN A 101 -8.45 -1.91 27.90
CA ASN A 101 -8.75 -0.88 28.92
C ASN A 101 -8.32 0.55 28.49
N GLU A 102 -7.53 0.68 27.41
CA GLU A 102 -7.04 1.93 26.85
C GLU A 102 -7.67 2.30 25.48
N GLY A 103 -8.63 1.52 24.98
CA GLY A 103 -9.30 1.72 23.69
C GLY A 103 -9.15 0.56 22.70
N PHE A 104 -9.62 0.74 21.46
CA PHE A 104 -9.51 -0.26 20.39
C PHE A 104 -8.10 -0.24 19.79
N ILE A 105 -7.39 -1.37 19.85
CA ILE A 105 -6.01 -1.50 19.36
C ILE A 105 -5.97 -2.39 18.12
N LEU A 106 -5.55 -1.83 17.00
CA LEU A 106 -5.26 -2.60 15.78
C LEU A 106 -4.09 -3.56 16.04
N CYS A 107 -4.21 -4.80 15.56
CA CYS A 107 -3.16 -5.79 15.72
C CYS A 107 -1.80 -5.29 15.21
N VAL A 108 -0.74 -5.66 15.94
CA VAL A 108 0.60 -5.08 15.78
C VAL A 108 1.09 -5.12 14.33
N THR A 109 0.85 -6.22 13.61
CA THR A 109 1.33 -6.38 12.22
C THR A 109 0.64 -5.43 11.25
N LEU A 110 -0.69 -5.27 11.33
CA LEU A 110 -1.43 -4.35 10.47
C LEU A 110 -1.12 -2.91 10.82
N ARG A 111 -0.98 -2.60 12.12
CA ARG A 111 -0.54 -1.30 12.61
C ARG A 111 0.84 -0.91 12.07
N THR A 112 1.80 -1.82 12.16
CA THR A 112 3.17 -1.59 11.65
C THR A 112 3.16 -1.34 10.15
N ARG A 113 2.41 -2.15 9.40
CA ARG A 113 2.28 -1.99 7.94
C ARG A 113 1.60 -0.67 7.56
N PHE A 114 0.59 -0.25 8.31
CA PHE A 114 -0.04 1.05 8.11
C PHE A 114 0.99 2.18 8.26
N MET A 115 1.80 2.16 9.32
CA MET A 115 2.82 3.19 9.56
C MET A 115 3.86 3.26 8.44
N GLU A 116 4.38 2.10 7.98
CA GLU A 116 5.30 2.02 6.85
C GLU A 116 4.74 2.73 5.61
N MET A 117 3.46 2.47 5.29
CA MET A 117 2.82 3.07 4.12
C MET A 117 2.42 4.54 4.34
N TYR A 118 2.05 4.93 5.57
CA TYR A 118 1.75 6.31 5.93
C TYR A 118 2.98 7.20 5.76
N ASP A 119 4.13 6.75 6.26
CA ASP A 119 5.41 7.46 6.12
C ASP A 119 5.83 7.56 4.64
N LYS A 120 5.62 6.48 3.86
CA LYS A 120 5.86 6.48 2.42
C LYS A 120 4.99 7.50 1.67
N VAL A 121 3.70 7.60 2.00
CA VAL A 121 2.80 8.62 1.44
C VAL A 121 3.27 10.02 1.82
N ARG A 122 3.61 10.24 3.09
CA ARG A 122 4.10 11.52 3.58
C ARG A 122 5.39 11.96 2.91
N TYR A 123 6.32 11.03 2.71
CA TYR A 123 7.58 11.29 2.01
C TYR A 123 7.31 11.70 0.55
N LEU A 124 6.44 10.97 -0.17
CA LEU A 124 6.08 11.31 -1.54
C LEU A 124 5.44 12.70 -1.67
N VAL A 125 4.55 13.07 -0.75
CA VAL A 125 3.93 14.41 -0.71
C VAL A 125 4.94 15.51 -0.34
N ALA A 126 5.95 15.18 0.48
CA ALA A 126 7.02 16.13 0.78
C ALA A 126 7.93 16.38 -0.43
N GLU A 127 8.20 15.35 -1.23
CA GLU A 127 8.94 15.47 -2.50
C GLU A 127 8.15 16.23 -3.58
N ASP A 128 6.85 16.00 -3.66
CA ASP A 128 5.95 16.69 -4.59
C ASP A 128 4.71 17.25 -3.86
N PRO A 129 4.75 18.52 -3.40
CA PRO A 129 3.62 19.12 -2.69
C PRO A 129 2.35 19.26 -3.54
N THR A 130 2.43 19.16 -4.87
CA THR A 130 1.26 19.36 -5.76
C THR A 130 0.20 18.27 -5.57
N ILE A 131 0.61 17.09 -5.09
CA ILE A 131 -0.28 15.97 -4.79
C ILE A 131 -0.84 16.00 -3.36
N GLY A 132 -0.44 16.99 -2.53
CA GLY A 132 -0.84 17.12 -1.13
C GLY A 132 -2.36 17.19 -0.91
N PHE A 133 -3.09 17.85 -1.81
CA PHE A 133 -4.55 17.92 -1.75
C PHE A 133 -5.20 16.52 -1.71
N THR A 134 -4.67 15.56 -2.47
CA THR A 134 -5.21 14.20 -2.50
C THR A 134 -4.94 13.46 -1.20
N PHE A 135 -3.77 13.69 -0.59
CA PHE A 135 -3.45 13.14 0.73
C PHE A 135 -4.35 13.74 1.82
N ASP A 136 -4.54 15.06 1.84
CA ASP A 136 -5.37 15.73 2.85
C ASP A 136 -6.83 15.26 2.84
N HIS A 137 -7.36 14.94 1.65
CA HIS A 137 -8.74 14.45 1.47
C HIS A 137 -8.86 12.93 1.46
N SER A 138 -7.76 12.20 1.70
CA SER A 138 -7.77 10.73 1.67
C SER A 138 -8.39 10.09 2.92
N GLY A 139 -8.52 10.83 4.01
CA GLY A 139 -8.89 10.30 5.33
C GLY A 139 -7.74 9.62 6.08
N LEU A 140 -6.59 9.40 5.42
CA LEU A 140 -5.47 8.63 5.98
C LEU A 140 -4.85 9.30 7.23
N ARG A 141 -4.89 10.63 7.31
CA ARG A 141 -4.46 11.37 8.51
C ARG A 141 -5.37 11.09 9.72
N ASN A 142 -6.68 10.91 9.49
CA ASN A 142 -7.61 10.57 10.57
C ASN A 142 -7.35 9.13 11.04
N GLU A 143 -7.19 8.19 10.11
CA GLU A 143 -6.82 6.81 10.44
C GLU A 143 -5.51 6.73 11.25
N TYR A 144 -4.51 7.56 10.90
CA TYR A 144 -3.28 7.68 11.68
C TYR A 144 -3.55 8.19 13.10
N LEU A 145 -4.38 9.22 13.27
CA LEU A 145 -4.76 9.73 14.59
C LEU A 145 -5.49 8.67 15.42
N ASP A 146 -6.40 7.91 14.79
CA ASP A 146 -7.14 6.82 15.45
C ASP A 146 -6.18 5.75 15.96
N ILE A 147 -5.26 5.28 15.11
CA ILE A 147 -4.23 4.32 15.48
C ILE A 147 -3.30 4.88 16.57
N THR A 148 -2.97 6.17 16.51
CA THR A 148 -1.96 6.80 17.37
C THR A 148 -2.48 7.28 18.72
N SER A 149 -3.80 7.36 18.88
CA SER A 149 -4.44 7.82 20.12
C SER A 149 -4.12 6.95 21.36
N CYS A 150 -3.87 5.65 21.18
CA CYS A 150 -3.65 4.67 22.27
C CYS A 150 -2.15 4.43 22.58
N GLN A 151 -1.41 5.52 22.84
CA GLN A 151 0.06 5.59 22.66
C GLN A 151 0.96 4.99 23.75
N ARG A 152 0.44 4.42 24.84
CA ARG A 152 1.26 4.10 26.05
C ARG A 152 2.14 2.84 25.96
N ALA A 153 1.95 1.94 24.97
CA ALA A 153 2.67 0.66 24.90
C ALA A 153 3.76 0.54 23.79
N TRP A 154 4.10 1.64 23.11
CA TRP A 154 4.54 1.55 21.71
C TRP A 154 5.97 1.10 21.41
N ARG A 155 6.97 1.44 22.23
CA ARG A 155 8.37 1.28 21.79
C ARG A 155 8.80 -0.17 21.64
N LYS A 156 8.35 -1.06 22.54
CA LYS A 156 8.74 -2.47 22.50
C LYS A 156 7.93 -3.27 21.47
N GLU A 157 6.65 -2.95 21.34
CA GLU A 157 5.75 -3.63 20.38
C GLU A 157 6.05 -3.28 18.92
N PHE A 158 6.58 -2.07 18.64
CA PHE A 158 6.91 -1.67 17.28
C PHE A 158 8.08 -2.47 16.72
N ASP A 159 9.14 -2.69 17.51
CA ASP A 159 10.29 -3.49 17.10
C ASP A 159 9.93 -4.96 16.84
N GLU A 160 9.09 -5.55 17.71
CA GLU A 160 8.56 -6.90 17.53
C GLU A 160 7.61 -6.99 16.31
N GLY A 161 6.78 -5.96 16.10
CA GLY A 161 5.91 -5.83 14.93
C GLY A 161 6.67 -5.75 13.62
N LEU A 162 7.75 -4.97 13.59
CA LEU A 162 8.64 -4.85 12.45
C LEU A 162 9.33 -6.18 12.17
N ALA A 163 9.88 -6.85 13.18
CA ALA A 163 10.48 -8.18 13.02
C ALA A 163 9.49 -9.19 12.43
N ASN A 164 8.24 -9.22 12.93
CA ASN A 164 7.19 -10.11 12.42
C ASN A 164 6.76 -9.78 10.99
N LEU A 165 6.65 -8.50 10.64
CA LEU A 165 6.33 -8.05 9.28
C LEU A 165 7.45 -8.44 8.30
N HIS A 166 8.71 -8.24 8.69
CA HIS A 166 9.87 -8.63 7.91
C HIS A 166 9.96 -10.16 7.75
N ALA A 167 9.72 -10.92 8.82
CA ALA A 167 9.65 -12.38 8.75
C ALA A 167 8.52 -12.87 7.82
N TRP A 168 7.35 -12.22 7.84
CA TRP A 168 6.28 -12.52 6.90
C TRP A 168 6.66 -12.18 5.45
N ARG A 169 7.31 -11.03 5.23
CA ARG A 169 7.69 -10.51 3.90
C ARG A 169 8.84 -11.27 3.27
N PHE A 170 9.81 -11.72 4.06
CA PHE A 170 11.08 -12.27 3.58
C PHE A 170 11.39 -13.69 4.06
N GLY A 171 10.67 -14.21 5.06
CA GLY A 171 10.94 -15.51 5.69
C GLY A 171 10.22 -16.71 5.05
N ARG A 172 9.58 -16.54 3.89
CA ARG A 172 9.11 -17.65 3.04
C ARG A 172 10.10 -17.85 1.89
N SER A 173 11.25 -18.42 2.21
CA SER A 173 12.21 -19.02 1.26
C SER A 173 12.06 -20.53 1.29
#